data_AF-A0A0K1JQ11-F1
#
_entry.id   AF-A0A0K1JQ11-F1
#
_cell.length_a   1.000
_cell.length_b   1.000
_cell.length_c   1.000
_cell.angle_alpha   90.00
_cell.angle_beta   90.00
_cell.angle_gamma   90.00
#
_symmetry.space_group_name_H-M   'P 1'
#
loop_
_entity.id
_entity.type
_entity.pdbx_description
1 polymer ?
#
loop_
_entity_poly.entity_id
_entity_poly.type
_entity_poly.pdbx_seq_one_letter_code
_entity_poly.pdbx_strand_id
1 'polypeptide(L)'
;MAGSEGWRTVHLDTGDVSDKAGLMDRVQRAFQLPDWFGRNWDALADALSDVRSEPGVLVAWTGRAGLDDTTRRTTEEILTERADDREGAFVAVLLEG
;
A
#
# COMPACT_ATOMS: atom_id res chain seq x y z
N MET A 1 5.65 -4.36 -27.19
CA MET A 1 5.41 -5.07 -25.92
C MET A 1 6.31 -4.42 -24.88
N ALA A 2 5.87 -3.31 -24.28
CA ALA A 2 6.60 -2.67 -23.20
C ALA A 2 6.29 -3.45 -21.93
N GLY A 3 7.19 -4.36 -21.55
CA GLY A 3 7.10 -5.07 -20.30
C GLY A 3 7.12 -4.06 -19.15
N SER A 4 6.59 -4.46 -18.00
CA SER A 4 6.74 -3.81 -16.69
C SER A 4 8.21 -3.69 -16.21
N GLU A 5 9.18 -3.78 -17.11
CA GLU A 5 10.61 -3.66 -16.87
C GLU A 5 10.89 -2.23 -16.39
N GLY A 6 10.98 -2.06 -15.07
CA GLY A 6 11.35 -0.82 -14.40
C GLY A 6 10.42 -0.38 -13.28
N TRP A 7 9.14 -0.79 -13.27
CA TRP A 7 8.23 -0.40 -12.18
C TRP A 7 8.64 -1.07 -10.88
N ARG A 8 8.66 -0.30 -9.77
CA ARG A 8 8.80 -0.87 -8.43
C ARG A 8 7.48 -1.53 -8.05
N THR A 9 7.44 -2.85 -7.98
CA THR A 9 6.25 -3.58 -7.52
C THR A 9 6.29 -3.81 -6.01
N VAL A 10 5.19 -3.48 -5.34
CA VAL A 10 4.94 -3.75 -3.93
C VAL A 10 3.80 -4.75 -3.83
N HIS A 11 4.04 -5.88 -3.17
CA HIS A 11 3.01 -6.87 -2.87
C HIS A 11 2.57 -6.70 -1.43
N LEU A 12 1.37 -6.13 -1.24
CA LEU A 12 0.72 -6.04 0.05
C LEU A 12 -0.27 -7.21 0.17
N ASP A 13 0.10 -8.26 0.89
CA ASP A 13 -0.77 -9.42 1.06
C ASP A 13 -1.27 -9.50 2.49
N THR A 14 -2.56 -9.26 2.70
CA THR A 14 -3.18 -9.22 4.03
C THR A 14 -4.02 -10.47 4.32
N GLY A 15 -3.80 -11.58 3.60
CA GLY A 15 -4.62 -12.80 3.76
C GLY A 15 -4.53 -13.47 5.14
N ASP A 16 -3.50 -13.14 5.94
CA ASP A 16 -3.25 -13.69 7.27
C ASP A 16 -3.55 -12.71 8.42
N VAL A 17 -4.07 -11.52 8.11
CA VAL A 17 -4.39 -10.48 9.10
C VAL A 17 -5.83 -9.97 8.94
N SER A 18 -6.46 -9.63 10.06
CA SER A 18 -7.86 -9.18 10.08
C SER A 18 -8.06 -7.80 10.69
N ASP A 19 -7.02 -7.20 11.27
CA ASP A 19 -7.10 -5.94 12.01
C ASP A 19 -6.03 -4.93 11.57
N LYS A 20 -6.20 -3.69 12.05
CA LYS A 20 -5.29 -2.57 11.78
C LYS A 20 -3.85 -2.85 12.21
N ALA A 21 -3.61 -3.51 13.34
CA ALA A 21 -2.25 -3.74 13.81
C ALA A 21 -1.50 -4.69 12.87
N GLY A 22 -2.16 -5.80 12.48
CA GLY A 22 -1.63 -6.73 11.49
C GLY A 22 -1.40 -6.08 10.13
N LEU A 23 -2.34 -5.24 9.67
CA LEU A 23 -2.18 -4.46 8.44
C LEU A 23 -0.94 -3.56 8.51
N MET A 24 -0.76 -2.79 9.59
CA MET A 24 0.37 -1.85 9.72
C MET A 24 1.71 -2.57 9.68
N ASP A 25 1.80 -3.75 10.29
CA ASP A 25 2.98 -4.61 10.20
C ASP A 25 3.22 -5.09 8.77
N ARG A 26 2.15 -5.42 8.05
CA ARG A 26 2.23 -5.88 6.66
C ARG A 26 2.66 -4.78 5.71
N VAL A 27 2.15 -3.56 5.90
CA VAL A 27 2.57 -2.37 5.16
C VAL A 27 4.05 -2.08 5.42
N GLN A 28 4.48 -2.03 6.68
CA GLN A 28 5.87 -1.75 7.02
C GLN A 28 6.82 -2.70 6.28
N ARG A 29 6.51 -3.99 6.28
CA ARG A 29 7.30 -5.03 5.58
C ARG A 29 7.22 -4.90 4.06
N ALA A 30 6.03 -4.72 3.49
CA ALA A 30 5.81 -4.69 2.05
C ALA A 30 6.49 -3.47 1.39
N PHE A 31 6.39 -2.30 2.03
CA PHE A 31 6.98 -1.05 1.54
C PHE A 31 8.43 -0.83 2.00
N GLN A 32 8.95 -1.72 2.86
CA GLN A 32 10.27 -1.61 3.50
C GLN A 32 10.43 -0.29 4.26
N LEU A 33 9.39 0.10 5.01
CA LEU A 33 9.38 1.33 5.79
C LEU A 33 10.34 1.22 6.98
N PRO A 34 10.90 2.35 7.46
CA PRO A 34 11.81 2.35 8.59
C PRO A 34 11.21 1.75 9.88
N ASP A 35 12.07 1.30 10.80
CA ASP A 35 11.65 0.73 12.08
C ASP A 35 10.87 1.70 12.97
N TRP A 36 11.08 3.01 12.79
CA TRP A 36 10.37 4.07 13.49
C TRP A 36 8.98 4.38 12.91
N PHE A 37 8.53 3.62 11.90
CA PHE A 37 7.19 3.77 11.31
C PHE A 37 6.09 3.75 12.40
N GLY A 38 5.27 4.80 12.44
CA GLY A 38 4.34 5.06 13.55
C GLY A 38 3.13 4.13 13.66
N ARG A 39 2.94 3.21 12.70
CA ARG A 39 1.87 2.18 12.70
C ARG A 39 0.47 2.74 12.97
N ASN A 40 0.17 3.91 12.40
CA ASN A 40 -1.13 4.56 12.45
C ASN A 40 -1.49 5.12 11.07
N TRP A 41 -2.72 5.63 10.91
CA TRP A 41 -3.24 6.05 9.59
C TRP A 41 -2.52 7.26 9.03
N ASP A 42 -2.27 8.28 9.85
CA ASP A 42 -1.50 9.45 9.44
C ASP A 42 -0.08 9.08 9.04
N ALA A 43 0.58 8.21 9.83
CA ALA A 43 1.91 7.70 9.51
C ALA A 43 1.94 6.90 8.20
N LEU A 44 0.86 6.16 7.89
CA LEU A 44 0.74 5.45 6.62
C LEU A 44 0.63 6.43 5.44
N ALA A 45 -0.24 7.43 5.53
CA ALA A 45 -0.39 8.44 4.49
C ALA A 45 0.92 9.22 4.26
N ASP A 46 1.57 9.63 5.34
CA ASP A 46 2.87 10.32 5.33
C ASP A 46 3.95 9.45 4.68
N ALA A 47 4.11 8.21 5.12
CA ALA A 47 5.11 7.30 4.55
C ALA A 47 4.87 6.99 3.07
N LEU A 48 3.61 6.84 2.64
CA LEU A 48 3.27 6.61 1.24
C LEU A 48 3.52 7.82 0.35
N SER A 49 3.45 9.04 0.91
CA SER A 49 3.84 10.26 0.22
C SER A 49 5.33 10.27 -0.15
N ASP A 50 6.19 9.63 0.64
CA ASP A 50 7.62 9.49 0.30
C ASP A 50 7.91 8.32 -0.66
N VAL A 51 6.95 7.41 -0.87
CA VAL A 51 7.13 6.26 -1.78
C VAL A 51 7.05 6.73 -3.23
N ARG A 52 8.21 6.83 -3.86
CA ARG A 52 8.40 7.21 -5.27
C ARG A 52 9.41 6.25 -5.93
N SER A 53 9.25 6.01 -7.23
CA SER A 53 10.22 5.29 -8.06
C SER A 53 10.01 5.72 -9.51
N GLU A 54 11.04 5.62 -10.35
CA GLU A 54 10.89 5.80 -11.80
C GLU A 54 10.89 4.43 -12.49
N PRO A 55 9.95 4.15 -13.41
CA PRO A 55 8.89 5.03 -13.92
C PRO A 55 7.67 5.15 -12.99
N GLY A 56 7.58 4.33 -11.93
CA GLY A 56 6.49 4.40 -10.97
C GLY A 56 6.50 3.26 -9.96
N VAL A 57 5.50 3.29 -9.06
CA VAL A 57 5.23 2.26 -8.06
C VAL A 57 3.90 1.58 -8.38
N LEU A 58 3.91 0.25 -8.44
CA LEU A 58 2.73 -0.58 -8.61
C LEU A 58 2.47 -1.35 -7.31
N VAL A 59 1.34 -1.10 -6.65
CA VAL A 59 0.93 -1.82 -5.45
C VAL A 59 -0.12 -2.87 -5.83
N ALA A 60 0.17 -4.14 -5.62
CA ALA A 60 -0.80 -5.22 -5.71
C ALA A 60 -1.25 -5.60 -4.31
N TRP A 61 -2.54 -5.35 -4.00
CA TRP A 61 -3.11 -5.68 -2.69
C TRP A 61 -4.04 -6.88 -2.76
N THR A 62 -3.69 -7.97 -2.06
CA THR A 62 -4.46 -9.22 -1.94
C THR A 62 -4.94 -9.47 -0.51
N GLY A 63 -5.96 -10.33 -0.32
CA GLY A 63 -6.44 -10.72 1.00
C GLY A 63 -7.24 -9.61 1.73
N ARG A 64 -7.66 -8.57 1.02
CA ARG A 64 -8.38 -7.41 1.59
C ARG A 64 -9.74 -7.78 2.19
N ALA A 65 -10.36 -8.85 1.71
CA ALA A 65 -11.66 -9.31 2.19
C ALA A 65 -11.62 -9.86 3.63
N GLY A 66 -10.43 -10.26 4.12
CA GLY A 66 -10.24 -10.77 5.49
C GLY A 66 -10.13 -9.68 6.56
N LEU A 67 -9.94 -8.41 6.16
CA LEU A 67 -9.87 -7.28 7.08
C LEU A 67 -11.25 -6.81 7.52
N ASP A 68 -11.32 -6.23 8.71
CA ASP A 68 -12.51 -5.48 9.12
C ASP A 68 -12.82 -4.32 8.16
N ASP A 69 -14.10 -3.97 8.03
CA ASP A 69 -14.60 -3.03 7.02
C ASP A 69 -13.97 -1.64 7.16
N THR A 70 -13.75 -1.18 8.40
CA THR A 70 -13.14 0.13 8.67
C THR A 70 -11.68 0.13 8.24
N THR A 71 -10.89 -0.85 8.68
CA THR A 71 -9.48 -1.00 8.31
C THR A 71 -9.31 -1.11 6.79
N ARG A 72 -10.14 -1.91 6.12
CA ARG A 72 -10.11 -2.03 4.66
C ARG A 72 -10.40 -0.70 3.98
N ARG A 73 -11.54 -0.05 4.29
CA ARG A 73 -11.95 1.19 3.62
C ARG A 73 -10.93 2.31 3.82
N THR A 74 -10.43 2.51 5.05
CA THR A 74 -9.45 3.56 5.31
C THR A 74 -8.14 3.31 4.56
N THR A 75 -7.74 2.06 4.36
CA THR A 75 -6.54 1.74 3.56
C THR A 75 -6.77 2.00 2.07
N GLU A 76 -7.96 1.64 1.55
CA GLU A 76 -8.35 1.93 0.16
C GLU A 76 -8.38 3.45 -0.10
N GLU A 77 -8.92 4.22 0.83
CA GLU A 77 -8.95 5.69 0.78
C GLU A 77 -7.52 6.25 0.70
N ILE A 78 -6.63 5.88 1.63
CA ILE A 78 -5.25 6.38 1.65
C ILE A 78 -4.48 6.00 0.37
N LEU A 79 -4.64 4.76 -0.13
CA LEU A 79 -4.00 4.33 -1.38
C LEU A 79 -4.55 5.10 -2.59
N THR A 80 -5.84 5.42 -2.60
CA THR A 80 -6.50 6.19 -3.66
C THR A 80 -6.02 7.64 -3.63
N GLU A 81 -6.00 8.28 -2.46
CA GLU A 81 -5.47 9.63 -2.29
C GLU A 81 -4.03 9.72 -2.77
N ARG A 82 -3.20 8.72 -2.43
CA ARG A 82 -1.83 8.65 -2.93
C ARG A 82 -1.76 8.45 -4.44
N ALA A 83 -2.65 7.66 -5.05
CA ALA A 83 -2.67 7.47 -6.50
C ALA A 83 -3.13 8.72 -7.27
N ASP A 84 -4.01 9.53 -6.66
CA ASP A 84 -4.48 10.81 -7.21
C ASP A 84 -3.48 11.95 -7.05
N ASP A 85 -2.53 11.82 -6.12
CA ASP A 85 -1.39 12.73 -5.99
C ASP A 85 -0.56 12.73 -7.30
N ARG A 86 -0.39 13.91 -7.89
CA ARG A 86 0.24 14.10 -9.20
C ARG A 86 1.76 13.97 -9.16
N GLU A 87 2.33 13.77 -7.97
CA GLU A 87 3.76 13.60 -7.75
C GLU A 87 4.19 12.11 -7.87
N GLY A 88 4.72 11.77 -9.04
CA GLY A 88 5.25 10.44 -9.33
C GLY A 88 4.17 9.38 -9.56
N ALA A 89 4.38 8.50 -10.54
CA ALA A 89 3.37 7.50 -10.89
C ALA A 89 3.21 6.47 -9.75
N PHE A 90 2.01 6.40 -9.19
CA PHE A 90 1.63 5.44 -8.16
C PHE A 90 0.30 4.80 -8.54
N VAL A 91 0.30 3.49 -8.68
CA VAL A 91 -0.88 2.72 -9.11
C VAL A 91 -1.15 1.65 -8.07
N ALA A 92 -2.32 1.71 -7.43
CA ALA A 92 -2.80 0.66 -6.56
C ALA A 92 -3.83 -0.20 -7.30
N VAL A 93 -3.57 -1.51 -7.37
CA VAL A 93 -4.47 -2.51 -7.92
C VAL A 93 -5.04 -3.33 -6.77
N LEU A 94 -6.34 -3.17 -6.54
CA LEU A 94 -7.08 -3.90 -5.53
C LEU A 94 -7.53 -5.23 -6.11
N LEU A 95 -6.98 -6.33 -5.62
CA LEU A 95 -7.28 -7.66 -6.11
C LEU A 95 -8.23 -8.38 -5.15
N GLU A 96 -9.30 -8.92 -5.72
CA GLU A 96 -10.10 -9.94 -5.05
C GLU A 96 -9.30 -11.25 -5.07
N GLY A 97 -8.93 -11.73 -3.89
CA GLY A 97 -8.25 -13.01 -3.68
C GLY A 97 -8.91 -13.75 -2.53
#